data_AF-A0A530C1A4-F1
#
_entry.id   AF-A0A530C1A4-F1
#
_cell.length_a   1.000
_cell.length_b   1.000
_cell.length_c   1.000
_cell.angle_alpha   90.00
_cell.angle_beta   90.00
_cell.angle_gamma   90.00
#
_symmetry.space_group_name_H-M   'P 1'
#
loop_
_entity.id
_entity.type
_entity.pdbx_description
1 polymer ?
#
loop_
_entity_poly.entity_id
_entity_poly.type
_entity_poly.pdbx_seq_one_letter_code
_entity_poly.pdbx_strand_id
1 'polypeptide(L)' 'VAVPAAPMRLAARLFGKAKEWEALAATQICDPSLLFAEGWAPETDTLEQLTELARRSRSGDAQAR' A
#
# COMPACT_ATOMS: atom_id res chain seq x y z
N VAL A 1 -14.69 -5.93 -1.73
CA VAL A 1 -15.42 -4.87 -2.48
C VAL A 1 -14.44 -3.77 -2.77
N ALA A 2 -14.22 -3.40 -4.04
CA ALA A 2 -13.37 -2.28 -4.38
C ALA A 2 -14.04 -0.99 -3.89
N VAL A 3 -13.38 -0.25 -3.00
CA VAL A 3 -13.93 1.00 -2.49
C VAL A 3 -13.70 2.08 -3.55
N PRO A 4 -14.74 2.75 -4.07
CA PRO A 4 -14.55 3.71 -5.14
C PRO A 4 -13.79 4.95 -4.66
N ALA A 5 -12.79 5.39 -5.42
CA ALA A 5 -11.86 6.45 -5.00
C ALA A 5 -12.54 7.83 -4.82
N ALA A 6 -13.54 8.17 -5.64
CA ALA A 6 -14.20 9.48 -5.57
C ALA A 6 -15.04 9.67 -4.29
N PRO A 7 -15.92 8.72 -3.88
CA PRO A 7 -16.58 8.75 -2.58
C PRO A 7 -15.62 8.84 -1.40
N MET A 8 -14.51 8.09 -1.43
CA MET A 8 -13.51 8.12 -0.36
C MET A 8 -12.79 9.47 -0.28
N ARG A 9 -12.42 10.05 -1.43
CA ARG A 9 -11.83 11.39 -1.49
C ARG A 9 -12.74 12.45 -0.90
N LEU A 10 -14.05 12.36 -1.17
CA LEU A 10 -15.04 13.27 -0.60
C LEU A 10 -15.14 13.10 0.92
N ALA A 11 -15.26 11.86 1.40
CA ALA A 11 -15.28 11.57 2.83
C ALA A 11 -14.00 12.11 3.52
N ALA A 12 -12.82 11.86 2.96
CA ALA A 12 -11.56 12.35 3.49
C ALA A 12 -11.51 13.88 3.57
N ARG A 13 -12.02 14.60 2.56
CA ARG A 13 -12.16 16.07 2.61
C ARG A 13 -13.07 16.53 3.74
N LEU A 14 -14.24 15.89 3.90
CA LEU A 14 -15.19 16.23 4.96
C LEU A 14 -14.62 15.98 6.36
N PHE A 15 -13.80 14.95 6.53
CA PHE A 15 -13.12 14.65 7.79
C PHE A 15 -11.80 15.40 7.98
N GLY A 16 -11.43 16.33 7.08
CA GLY A 16 -10.18 17.08 7.16
C GLY A 16 -8.91 16.25 6.88
N LYS A 17 -9.06 15.03 6.37
CA LYS A 17 -7.99 14.06 6.07
C LYS A 17 -7.65 13.96 4.58
N ALA A 18 -7.82 15.06 3.86
CA ALA A 18 -7.66 15.06 2.40
C ALA A 18 -6.22 14.69 2.00
N LYS A 19 -5.20 15.19 2.71
CA LYS A 19 -3.79 14.94 2.40
C LYS A 19 -3.40 13.48 2.60
N GLU A 20 -3.94 12.86 3.65
CA GLU A 20 -3.75 11.45 3.97
C GLU A 20 -4.38 10.55 2.91
N TRP A 21 -5.56 10.94 2.41
CA TRP A 21 -6.16 10.24 1.28
C TRP A 21 -5.33 10.40 0.00
N GLU A 22 -4.84 11.60 -0.33
CA GLU A 22 -3.96 11.77 -1.50
C GLU A 22 -2.66 10.95 -1.35
N ALA A 23 -2.07 10.88 -0.15
CA ALA A 23 -0.88 10.08 0.10
C ALA A 23 -1.15 8.57 -0.02
N LEU A 24 -2.30 8.10 0.48
CA LEU A 24 -2.71 6.70 0.41
C LEU A 24 -3.10 6.28 -1.02
N ALA A 25 -3.82 7.15 -1.73
CA ALA A 25 -4.32 6.90 -3.08
C ALA A 25 -3.28 7.22 -4.16
N ALA A 26 -2.15 7.81 -3.80
CA ALA A 26 -1.04 8.03 -4.71
C ALA A 26 -0.49 6.68 -5.18
N THR A 27 -0.72 6.36 -6.45
CA THR A 27 -0.06 5.25 -7.11
C THR A 27 1.21 5.77 -7.77
N GLN A 28 2.37 5.47 -7.18
CA GLN A 28 3.64 5.71 -7.86
C GLN A 28 3.94 4.51 -8.75
N ILE A 29 3.71 4.65 -10.05
CA ILE A 29 4.19 3.69 -11.05
C ILE A 29 5.62 4.11 -11.41
N CYS A 30 6.60 3.45 -10.80
CA CYS A 30 8.01 3.59 -11.19
C CYS A 30 8.30 2.70 -12.39
N ASP A 31 9.13 3.16 -13.32
CA ASP A 31 9.73 2.27 -14.33
C ASP A 31 10.77 1.38 -13.63
N PRO A 32 10.55 0.05 -13.55
CA PRO A 32 11.48 -0.85 -12.89
C PRO A 32 12.66 -1.26 -13.78
N SER A 33 12.76 -0.76 -15.03
CA SER A 33 13.80 -1.16 -16.00
C SER A 33 15.22 -1.05 -15.45
N LEU A 34 15.50 0.02 -14.69
CA LEU A 34 16.79 0.24 -14.04
C LEU A 34 17.07 -0.82 -12.95
N LEU A 35 16.06 -1.18 -12.16
CA LEU A 35 16.22 -2.21 -11.12
C LEU A 35 16.46 -3.59 -11.74
N PHE A 36 15.74 -3.92 -12.81
CA PHE A 36 15.98 -5.14 -13.57
C PHE A 36 17.39 -5.21 -14.15
N ALA A 37 17.92 -4.09 -14.64
CA ALA A 37 19.30 -4.02 -15.16
C ALA A 37 20.35 -4.28 -14.06
N GLU A 38 20.05 -3.90 -12.82
CA GLU A 38 20.87 -4.19 -11.63
C GLU A 38 20.64 -5.61 -11.05
N GLY A 39 19.88 -6.45 -11.75
CA GLY A 39 19.63 -7.84 -11.35
C GLY A 39 18.56 -8.01 -10.27
N TRP A 40 17.79 -6.96 -9.96
CA TRP A 40 16.64 -7.07 -9.09
C TRP A 40 15.50 -7.83 -9.79
N ALA A 41 14.87 -8.75 -9.06
CA ALA A 41 13.69 -9.48 -9.52
C ALA A 41 12.48 -9.16 -8.60
N PRO A 42 11.30 -8.89 -9.17
CA PRO A 42 10.11 -8.61 -8.39
C PRO A 42 9.65 -9.86 -7.65
N GLU A 43 9.26 -9.66 -6.39
CA GLU A 43 8.68 -10.70 -5.55
C GLU A 43 7.28 -11.07 -6.06
N THR A 44 7.08 -12.32 -6.49
CA THR A 44 5.82 -12.78 -7.08
C THR A 44 4.76 -13.08 -6.03
N ASP A 45 5.17 -13.41 -4.81
CA ASP A 45 4.27 -13.85 -3.73
C ASP A 45 3.83 -12.69 -2.83
N THR A 46 3.86 -11.46 -3.38
CA THR A 46 3.57 -10.22 -2.66
C THR A 46 2.24 -10.28 -1.89
N LEU A 47 1.19 -10.90 -2.45
CA LEU A 47 -0.11 -11.01 -1.79
C LEU A 47 -0.11 -11.94 -0.58
N GLU A 48 0.60 -13.06 -0.66
CA GLU A 48 0.72 -14.01 0.45
C GLU A 48 1.53 -13.40 1.59
N GLN A 49 2.64 -12.74 1.26
CA GLN A 49 3.47 -12.03 2.24
C GLN A 49 2.72 -10.88 2.92
N LEU A 50 1.92 -10.10 2.18
CA LEU A 50 1.06 -9.06 2.74
C LEU A 50 -0.03 -9.63 3.64
N THR A 51 -0.61 -10.78 3.27
CA THR A 51 -1.62 -11.48 4.08
C THR A 51 -1.02 -11.91 5.41
N GLU A 52 0.17 -12.50 5.37
CA GLU A 52 0.91 -12.93 6.55
C GLU A 52 1.37 -11.74 7.40
N LEU A 53 1.83 -10.65 6.80
CA LEU A 53 2.14 -9.40 7.51
C LEU A 53 0.91 -8.85 8.24
N ALA A 54 -0.25 -8.79 7.57
CA ALA A 54 -1.49 -8.35 8.18
C ALA A 54 -1.93 -9.24 9.35
N ARG A 55 -1.67 -10.55 9.26
CA ARG A 55 -1.89 -11.49 10.36
C ARG A 55 -1.01 -11.12 11.56
N ARG A 56 0.30 -10.97 11.37
CA ARG A 56 1.26 -10.62 12.46
C ARG A 56 0.96 -9.25 13.10
N SER A 57 0.60 -8.25 12.30
CA SER A 57 0.23 -6.92 12.79
C SER A 57 -1.02 -6.95 13.68
N ARG A 58 -1.96 -7.85 13.39
CA ARG A 58 -3.16 -8.05 14.22
C ARG A 58 -2.87 -8.81 15.51
N SER A 59 -1.85 -9.67 15.49
CA SER A 59 -1.39 -10.45 16.63
C SER A 59 -0.54 -9.65 17.64
N GLY A 60 -0.14 -8.41 17.31
CA GLY A 60 0.73 -7.59 18.16
C GLY A 60 2.23 -7.90 18.02
N ASP A 61 2.59 -8.88 17.18
CA ASP A 61 3.97 -9.34 16.97
C ASP A 61 4.78 -8.41 16.05
N ALA A 62 4.13 -7.44 15.39
CA ALA A 62 4.77 -6.57 14.41
C ALA A 62 5.72 -5.51 15.02
N GLN A 63 5.71 -5.31 16.33
CA GLN A 63 6.47 -4.23 17.00
C GLN A 63 7.60 -4.73 17.91
N ALA A 64 8.19 -5.88 17.56
CA ALA A 64 9.39 -6.39 18.23
C ALA A 64 10.61 -6.40 17.31
N ARG A 65 10.88 -5.29 16.59
CA ARG A 65 12.21 -4.93 16.06
C ARG A 65 12.35 -3.42 15.96
#